data_AF-A0A399X238-F1
#
_entry.id   AF-A0A399X238-F1
#
_cell.length_a   1.000
_cell.length_b   1.000
_cell.length_c   1.000
_cell.angle_alpha   90.00
_cell.angle_beta   90.00
_cell.angle_gamma   90.00
#
_symmetry.space_group_name_H-M   'P 1'
#
loop_
_entity.id
_entity.type
_entity.pdbx_description
1 polymer ?
#
loop_
_entity_poly.entity_id
_entity_poly.type
_entity_poly.pdbx_seq_one_letter_code
_entity_poly.pdbx_strand_id
1 'polypeptide(L)'
;MNTAHEEAQITVRAQGPEALYAILSRHHRVRLEDFEDAATPQIEFAVGTWHRRALFGHPRVEGPYGLIELMDNNPIVCADAASCPGPAATLALIGLGPLARASLLTLPASVELNFQKGAEEVPTALEMQGGSVDVRIETRLDAPVTVLTATCLAQIPEAISEADIHDVYSECYDRSFFVRRVSEERVTDGLLGAPFANYCLRVTEQGPQRAVEVKVAADPDGKAGSAQLVHLMNVMGGFEEGLGL
;
A
#
# COMPACT_ATOMS: atom_id res chain seq x y z
N MET A 1 29.81 -3.72 -31.13
CA MET A 1 29.81 -2.40 -30.48
C MET A 1 28.51 -2.30 -29.70
N ASN A 2 28.60 -2.39 -28.38
CA ASN A 2 27.46 -2.28 -27.48
C ASN A 2 27.25 -0.78 -27.26
N THR A 3 26.35 -0.15 -28.03
CA THR A 3 25.89 1.20 -27.71
C THR A 3 25.11 1.07 -26.42
N ALA A 4 25.76 1.37 -25.30
CA ALA A 4 25.06 1.61 -24.04
C ALA A 4 24.01 2.68 -24.35
N HIS A 5 22.75 2.27 -24.42
CA HIS A 5 21.64 3.20 -24.37
C HIS A 5 21.77 3.88 -23.02
N GLU A 6 22.25 5.11 -23.04
CA GLU A 6 22.21 5.99 -21.88
C GLU A 6 20.72 6.15 -21.58
N GLU A 7 20.22 5.34 -20.64
CA GLU A 7 18.79 5.31 -20.39
C GLU A 7 18.40 6.71 -19.88
N ALA A 8 17.40 7.33 -20.52
CA ALA A 8 17.05 8.73 -20.28
C ALA A 8 16.53 8.95 -18.85
N GLN A 9 17.22 9.77 -18.04
CA GLN A 9 16.77 10.11 -16.69
C GLN A 9 15.54 11.03 -16.75
N ILE A 10 14.64 10.89 -15.77
CA ILE A 10 13.53 11.82 -15.57
C ILE A 10 13.90 12.89 -14.54
N THR A 11 13.41 14.10 -14.78
CA THR A 11 13.47 15.17 -13.79
C THR A 11 12.35 14.97 -12.77
N VAL A 12 12.68 15.10 -11.49
CA VAL A 12 11.74 14.99 -10.37
C VAL A 12 11.82 16.21 -9.47
N ARG A 13 10.67 16.71 -9.02
CA ARG A 13 10.53 17.58 -7.84
C ARG A 13 9.70 16.84 -6.81
N ALA A 14 10.12 16.87 -5.57
CA ALA A 14 9.42 16.14 -4.52
C ALA A 14 9.27 17.02 -3.28
N GLN A 15 8.28 16.69 -2.47
CA GLN A 15 8.18 17.20 -1.12
C GLN A 15 7.76 16.05 -0.21
N GLY A 16 8.25 16.04 1.03
CA GLY A 16 7.98 14.94 1.95
C GLY A 16 9.05 14.80 3.03
N PRO A 17 9.02 13.70 3.80
CA PRO A 17 10.02 13.43 4.82
C PRO A 17 11.38 13.11 4.21
N GLU A 18 12.45 13.23 5.01
CA GLU A 18 13.83 12.91 4.62
C GLU A 18 13.99 11.51 4.01
N ALA A 19 13.19 10.53 4.45
CA ALA A 19 13.20 9.18 3.88
C ALA A 19 12.87 9.17 2.37
N LEU A 20 11.94 10.03 1.92
CA LEU A 20 11.61 10.17 0.49
C LEU A 20 12.80 10.70 -0.30
N TYR A 21 13.46 11.74 0.22
CA TYR A 21 14.70 12.27 -0.37
C TYR A 21 15.77 11.18 -0.50
N ALA A 22 15.97 10.38 0.56
CA ALA A 22 16.97 9.32 0.59
C ALA A 22 16.68 8.18 -0.41
N ILE A 23 15.42 7.84 -0.63
CA ILE A 23 15.02 6.86 -1.65
C ILE A 23 15.24 7.44 -3.05
N LEU A 24 14.72 8.63 -3.35
CA LEU A 24 14.86 9.27 -4.67
C LEU A 24 16.33 9.52 -5.05
N SER A 25 17.17 9.89 -4.09
CA SER A 25 18.61 10.10 -4.32
C SER A 25 19.38 8.84 -4.74
N ARG A 26 18.83 7.65 -4.44
CA ARG A 26 19.41 6.36 -4.85
C ARG A 26 18.82 5.83 -6.16
N HIS A 27 17.77 6.47 -6.67
CA HIS A 27 17.06 6.04 -7.86
C HIS A 27 17.78 6.50 -9.13
N HIS A 28 18.57 5.63 -9.75
CA HIS A 28 19.50 6.01 -10.83
C HIS A 28 18.84 6.56 -12.12
N ARG A 29 17.54 6.33 -12.34
CA ARG A 29 16.78 6.93 -13.46
C ARG A 29 16.13 8.28 -13.09
N VAL A 30 16.31 8.76 -11.87
CA VAL A 30 15.75 10.02 -11.37
C VAL A 30 16.88 11.03 -11.16
N ARG A 31 16.64 12.25 -11.65
CA ARG A 31 17.41 13.43 -11.30
C ARG A 31 16.51 14.35 -10.50
N LEU A 32 16.79 14.45 -9.20
CA LEU A 32 16.06 15.33 -8.29
C LEU A 32 16.49 16.78 -8.53
N GLU A 33 15.56 17.63 -8.98
CA GLU A 33 15.78 19.06 -9.22
C GLU A 33 15.49 19.91 -7.98
N ASP A 34 14.48 19.53 -7.21
CA ASP A 34 14.04 20.26 -6.04
C ASP A 34 13.46 19.31 -4.98
N PHE A 35 13.64 19.68 -3.71
CA PHE A 35 13.11 18.94 -2.57
C PHE A 35 12.69 19.89 -1.44
N GLU A 36 11.44 19.79 -1.01
CA GLU A 36 10.90 20.53 0.13
C GLU A 36 10.50 19.57 1.27
N ASP A 37 10.88 19.90 2.51
CA ASP A 37 10.38 19.16 3.67
C ASP A 37 8.90 19.50 3.88
N ALA A 38 8.03 18.49 3.80
CA ALA A 38 6.59 18.67 3.91
C ALA A 38 5.92 17.49 4.61
N ALA A 39 4.85 17.78 5.37
CA ALA A 39 4.08 16.77 6.08
C ALA A 39 3.29 15.82 5.15
N THR A 40 2.96 16.29 3.94
CA THR A 40 2.21 15.54 2.94
C THR A 40 3.10 15.22 1.74
N PRO A 41 3.55 13.96 1.61
CA PRO A 41 4.45 13.55 0.56
C PRO A 41 3.81 13.61 -0.83
N GLN A 42 4.55 14.11 -1.82
CA GLN A 42 4.19 14.02 -3.23
C GLN A 42 5.44 14.08 -4.12
N ILE A 43 5.30 13.58 -5.36
CA ILE A 43 6.33 13.60 -6.39
C ILE A 43 5.72 14.17 -7.67
N GLU A 44 6.33 15.21 -8.22
CA GLU A 44 6.05 15.73 -9.55
C GLU A 44 7.20 15.37 -10.50
N PHE A 45 6.87 14.88 -11.70
CA PHE A 45 7.90 14.44 -12.64
C PHE A 45 7.43 14.54 -14.09
N ALA A 46 8.40 14.47 -15.02
CA ALA A 46 8.12 14.51 -16.45
C ALA A 46 8.69 13.28 -17.18
N VAL A 47 7.87 12.67 -18.04
CA VAL A 47 8.27 11.58 -18.95
C VAL A 47 7.98 12.03 -20.38
N GLY A 48 9.01 12.41 -21.12
CA GLY A 48 8.84 13.04 -22.43
C GLY A 48 8.10 14.39 -22.30
N THR A 49 6.92 14.49 -22.90
CA THR A 49 6.06 15.69 -22.82
C THR A 49 4.98 15.61 -21.72
N TRP A 50 4.91 14.50 -20.99
CA TRP A 50 3.86 14.29 -19.99
C TRP A 50 4.35 14.74 -18.62
N HIS A 51 3.55 15.56 -17.94
CA HIS A 51 3.78 16.03 -16.58
C HIS A 51 2.85 15.28 -15.63
N ARG A 52 3.42 14.62 -14.62
CA ARG A 52 2.71 13.67 -13.77
C ARG A 52 2.91 13.97 -12.30
N ARG A 53 1.95 13.55 -11.48
CA ARG A 53 1.96 13.70 -10.02
C ARG A 53 1.61 12.39 -9.31
N ALA A 54 2.52 11.89 -8.49
CA ALA A 54 2.24 10.82 -7.54
C ALA A 54 1.96 11.45 -6.17
N LEU A 55 0.82 11.13 -5.57
CA LEU A 55 0.32 11.72 -4.33
C LEU A 55 0.19 10.66 -3.23
N PHE A 56 0.37 11.05 -1.96
CA PHE A 56 0.26 10.14 -0.81
C PHE A 56 -0.92 10.51 0.11
N GLY A 57 -1.88 9.60 0.28
CA GLY A 57 -3.02 9.81 1.18
C GLY A 57 -4.10 10.76 0.65
N HIS A 58 -4.31 10.80 -0.67
CA HIS A 58 -5.29 11.68 -1.32
C HIS A 58 -6.39 10.89 -2.04
N PRO A 59 -7.40 10.37 -1.31
CA PRO A 59 -8.46 9.53 -1.88
C PRO A 59 -9.40 10.24 -2.87
N ARG A 60 -9.33 11.57 -2.96
CA ARG A 60 -10.15 12.40 -3.87
C ARG A 60 -9.35 13.02 -5.01
N VAL A 61 -8.22 12.41 -5.37
CA VAL A 61 -7.45 12.83 -6.55
C VAL A 61 -8.27 12.65 -7.83
N GLU A 62 -8.07 13.55 -8.80
CA GLU A 62 -8.56 13.35 -10.17
C GLU A 62 -7.66 12.32 -10.87
N GLY A 63 -7.88 11.04 -10.56
CA GLY A 63 -7.08 9.93 -11.07
C GLY A 63 -7.23 8.66 -10.24
N PRO A 64 -6.46 7.60 -10.54
CA PRO A 64 -6.49 6.36 -9.79
C PRO A 64 -6.05 6.57 -8.34
N TYR A 65 -6.77 5.95 -7.40
CA TYR A 65 -6.39 5.89 -6.00
C TYR A 65 -6.54 4.45 -5.48
N GLY A 66 -5.52 3.99 -4.74
CA GLY A 66 -5.56 2.67 -4.11
C GLY A 66 -4.18 2.07 -3.89
N LEU A 67 -4.18 0.88 -3.27
CA LEU A 67 -2.98 0.07 -3.12
C LEU A 67 -2.62 -0.53 -4.47
N ILE A 68 -1.38 -0.31 -4.94
CA ILE A 68 -0.92 -0.70 -6.28
C ILE A 68 -1.19 -2.19 -6.56
N GLU A 69 -0.97 -3.06 -5.57
CA GLU A 69 -1.20 -4.51 -5.68
C GLU A 69 -2.67 -4.89 -5.90
N LEU A 70 -3.62 -3.99 -5.63
CA LEU A 70 -5.05 -4.22 -5.83
C LEU A 70 -5.60 -3.50 -7.06
N MET A 71 -4.77 -2.70 -7.75
CA MET A 71 -5.17 -1.88 -8.87
C MET A 71 -4.74 -2.50 -10.20
N ASP A 72 -5.46 -2.17 -11.26
CA ASP A 72 -4.96 -2.38 -12.62
C ASP A 72 -3.88 -1.33 -12.93
N ASN A 73 -2.73 -1.77 -13.47
CA ASN A 73 -1.64 -0.86 -13.84
C ASN A 73 -2.01 0.08 -15.01
N ASN A 74 -2.93 -0.34 -15.89
CA ASN A 74 -3.30 0.42 -17.09
C ASN A 74 -3.85 1.84 -16.76
N PRO A 75 -4.83 1.99 -15.86
CA PRO A 75 -5.24 3.31 -15.38
C PRO A 75 -4.10 4.16 -14.81
N ILE A 76 -3.17 3.56 -14.05
CA ILE A 76 -2.07 4.27 -13.38
C ILE A 76 -1.06 4.80 -14.41
N VAL A 77 -0.65 3.96 -15.36
CA VAL A 77 0.32 4.30 -16.42
C VAL A 77 -0.19 5.43 -17.32
N CYS A 78 -1.50 5.58 -17.48
CA CYS A 78 -2.11 6.61 -18.32
C CYS A 78 -2.49 7.89 -17.57
N ALA A 79 -2.33 7.93 -16.24
CA ALA A 79 -2.80 9.06 -15.44
C ALA A 79 -1.76 10.18 -15.32
N ASP A 80 -2.26 11.42 -15.40
CA ASP A 80 -1.49 12.63 -15.06
C ASP A 80 -1.35 12.80 -13.53
N ALA A 81 -2.28 12.25 -12.76
CA ALA A 81 -2.20 12.19 -11.30
C ALA A 81 -2.71 10.85 -10.80
N ALA A 82 -2.05 10.29 -9.79
CA ALA A 82 -2.55 9.14 -9.06
C ALA A 82 -2.16 9.28 -7.59
N SER A 83 -2.87 8.58 -6.71
CA SER A 83 -2.57 8.58 -5.28
C SER A 83 -2.49 7.17 -4.70
N CYS A 84 -1.43 6.90 -3.95
CA CYS A 84 -1.37 5.72 -3.09
C CYS A 84 -1.91 6.05 -1.70
N PRO A 85 -2.42 5.06 -0.96
CA PRO A 85 -3.02 5.26 0.35
C PRO A 85 -1.98 5.70 1.38
N GLY A 86 -2.44 6.42 2.39
CA GLY A 86 -1.68 6.68 3.61
C GLY A 86 -1.42 5.41 4.42
N PRO A 87 -0.73 5.50 5.57
CA PRO A 87 -0.24 4.33 6.29
C PRO A 87 -1.36 3.42 6.81
N ALA A 88 -2.39 3.97 7.46
CA ALA A 88 -3.50 3.17 7.98
C ALA A 88 -4.32 2.53 6.86
N ALA A 89 -4.64 3.29 5.81
CA ALA A 89 -5.32 2.77 4.63
C ALA A 89 -4.51 1.69 3.91
N THR A 90 -3.18 1.82 3.84
CA THR A 90 -2.29 0.79 3.26
C THR A 90 -2.43 -0.53 4.01
N LEU A 91 -2.29 -0.52 5.33
CA LEU A 91 -2.38 -1.75 6.12
C LEU A 91 -3.78 -2.35 6.10
N ALA A 92 -4.83 -1.52 6.16
CA ALA A 92 -6.21 -1.96 6.05
C ALA A 92 -6.53 -2.56 4.67
N LEU A 93 -6.00 -1.99 3.58
CA LEU A 93 -6.15 -2.54 2.23
C LEU A 93 -5.41 -3.86 2.06
N ILE A 94 -4.23 -4.03 2.65
CA ILE A 94 -3.56 -5.34 2.68
C ILE A 94 -4.40 -6.36 3.46
N GLY A 95 -4.96 -5.92 4.59
CA GLY A 95 -5.72 -6.79 5.50
C GLY A 95 -7.09 -7.19 4.99
N LEU A 96 -7.84 -6.27 4.39
CA LEU A 96 -9.26 -6.44 4.04
C LEU A 96 -9.58 -6.20 2.55
N GLY A 97 -8.66 -5.60 1.79
CA GLY A 97 -8.87 -5.28 0.38
C GLY A 97 -9.21 -6.48 -0.50
N PRO A 98 -8.53 -7.64 -0.37
CA PRO A 98 -8.89 -8.84 -1.11
C PRO A 98 -10.34 -9.30 -0.85
N LEU A 99 -10.77 -9.28 0.41
CA LEU A 99 -12.16 -9.62 0.79
C LEU A 99 -13.16 -8.59 0.28
N ALA A 100 -12.83 -7.30 0.32
CA ALA A 100 -13.67 -6.22 -0.19
C ALA A 100 -13.90 -6.38 -1.70
N ARG A 101 -12.82 -6.58 -2.46
CA ARG A 101 -12.84 -6.78 -3.91
C ARG A 101 -13.64 -8.01 -4.31
N ALA A 102 -13.55 -9.08 -3.54
CA ALA A 102 -14.31 -10.31 -3.76
C ALA A 102 -15.77 -10.24 -3.24
N SER A 103 -16.21 -9.11 -2.68
CA SER A 103 -17.54 -8.95 -2.05
C SER A 103 -17.80 -9.98 -0.93
N LEU A 104 -16.76 -10.35 -0.18
CA LEU A 104 -16.80 -11.34 0.91
C LEU A 104 -16.85 -10.73 2.31
N LEU A 105 -16.68 -9.40 2.43
CA LEU A 105 -16.74 -8.72 3.73
C LEU A 105 -18.17 -8.73 4.27
N THR A 106 -18.38 -9.46 5.37
CA THR A 106 -19.58 -9.29 6.19
C THR A 106 -19.33 -8.20 7.21
N LEU A 107 -20.27 -7.27 7.33
CA LEU A 107 -20.14 -6.07 8.16
C LEU A 107 -20.68 -6.27 9.59
N PRO A 108 -20.12 -5.57 10.60
CA PRO A 108 -18.98 -4.66 10.51
C PRO A 108 -17.63 -5.40 10.52
N ALA A 109 -16.66 -4.91 9.74
CA ALA A 109 -15.25 -5.27 9.91
C ALA A 109 -14.62 -4.42 11.02
N SER A 110 -13.47 -4.85 11.56
CA SER A 110 -12.69 -4.02 12.47
C SER A 110 -11.21 -3.99 12.10
N VAL A 111 -10.58 -2.84 12.37
CA VAL A 111 -9.15 -2.60 12.16
C VAL A 111 -8.59 -2.01 13.46
N GLU A 112 -7.69 -2.74 14.10
CA GLU A 112 -6.94 -2.27 15.26
C GLU A 112 -5.53 -1.85 14.81
N LEU A 113 -5.17 -0.59 15.03
CA LEU A 113 -3.90 0.00 14.65
C LEU A 113 -3.04 0.28 15.88
N ASN A 114 -1.71 0.15 15.76
CA ASN A 114 -0.79 0.62 16.80
C ASN A 114 -0.40 2.10 16.66
N PHE A 115 -1.06 2.85 15.77
CA PHE A 115 -0.80 4.26 15.45
C PHE A 115 -2.08 4.97 15.01
N GLN A 116 -2.07 6.31 14.97
CA GLN A 116 -3.26 7.10 14.65
C GLN A 116 -3.26 7.71 13.24
N LYS A 117 -2.10 7.99 12.65
CA LYS A 117 -1.98 8.75 11.40
C LYS A 117 -2.76 8.10 10.25
N GLY A 118 -3.69 8.85 9.64
CA GLY A 118 -4.43 8.43 8.44
C GLY A 118 -5.57 7.44 8.69
N ALA A 119 -5.95 7.17 9.95
CA ALA A 119 -7.03 6.24 10.27
C ALA A 119 -8.37 6.64 9.61
N GLU A 120 -8.63 7.93 9.45
CA GLU A 120 -9.81 8.49 8.78
C GLU A 120 -9.92 8.14 7.30
N GLU A 121 -8.83 7.75 6.65
CA GLU A 121 -8.78 7.37 5.24
C GLU A 121 -9.32 5.95 4.99
N VAL A 122 -9.23 5.07 5.99
CA VAL A 122 -9.52 3.63 5.88
C VAL A 122 -10.90 3.33 5.29
N PRO A 123 -12.02 3.97 5.73
CA PRO A 123 -13.33 3.67 5.15
C PRO A 123 -13.38 3.99 3.66
N THR A 124 -12.88 5.16 3.27
CA THR A 124 -12.85 5.58 1.86
C THR A 124 -11.97 4.64 1.03
N ALA A 125 -10.84 4.20 1.58
CA ALA A 125 -9.93 3.26 0.93
C ALA A 125 -10.60 1.92 0.61
N LEU A 126 -11.32 1.35 1.58
CA LEU A 126 -12.01 0.07 1.43
C LEU A 126 -13.24 0.18 0.52
N GLU A 127 -13.99 1.30 0.58
CA GLU A 127 -15.14 1.55 -0.31
C GLU A 127 -14.73 1.52 -1.79
N MET A 128 -13.55 2.06 -2.12
CA MET A 128 -13.01 2.06 -3.48
C MET A 128 -12.71 0.66 -4.04
N GLN A 129 -12.66 -0.37 -3.18
CA GLN A 129 -12.51 -1.77 -3.61
C GLN A 129 -13.84 -2.42 -4.03
N GLY A 130 -14.97 -1.69 -3.99
CA GLY A 130 -16.25 -2.14 -4.53
C GLY A 130 -17.26 -2.65 -3.49
N GLY A 131 -17.04 -2.40 -2.19
CA GLY A 131 -17.94 -2.79 -1.11
C GLY A 131 -18.57 -1.59 -0.39
N SER A 132 -19.78 -1.77 0.14
CA SER A 132 -20.25 -0.93 1.26
C SER A 132 -19.43 -1.34 2.49
N VAL A 133 -18.86 -0.37 3.21
CA VAL A 133 -17.96 -0.67 4.33
C VAL A 133 -18.45 -0.01 5.61
N ASP A 134 -18.85 -0.85 6.57
CA ASP A 134 -18.91 -0.46 7.99
C ASP A 134 -17.66 -1.04 8.67
N VAL A 135 -16.70 -0.17 8.96
CA VAL A 135 -15.42 -0.54 9.57
C VAL A 135 -15.25 0.20 10.89
N ARG A 136 -15.04 -0.56 11.96
CA ARG A 136 -14.66 -0.03 13.28
C ARG A 136 -13.16 0.09 13.36
N ILE A 137 -12.67 1.27 13.68
CA ILE A 137 -11.23 1.53 13.76
C ILE A 137 -10.89 1.82 15.21
N GLU A 138 -9.97 1.04 15.77
CA GLU A 138 -9.44 1.23 17.12
C GLU A 138 -7.94 1.50 17.03
N THR A 139 -7.45 2.41 17.88
CA THR A 139 -6.01 2.72 17.96
C THR A 139 -5.50 2.37 19.36
N ARG A 140 -4.48 1.51 19.46
CA ARG A 140 -3.81 1.16 20.72
C ARG A 140 -2.36 1.67 20.71
N LEU A 141 -2.08 2.66 21.56
CA LEU A 141 -0.78 3.33 21.62
C LEU A 141 -0.03 2.91 22.89
N ASP A 142 0.44 1.65 22.91
CA ASP A 142 1.00 1.07 24.13
C ASP A 142 2.53 1.30 24.29
N ALA A 143 3.22 1.75 23.23
CA ALA A 143 4.67 1.95 23.22
C ALA A 143 5.12 2.86 22.04
N PRO A 144 6.39 3.31 22.00
CA PRO A 144 6.96 3.92 20.79
C PRO A 144 6.84 2.94 19.62
N VAL A 145 6.25 3.41 18.53
CA VAL A 145 5.99 2.60 17.34
C VAL A 145 7.21 2.66 16.42
N THR A 146 7.89 1.53 16.24
CA THR A 146 8.98 1.39 15.25
C THR A 146 8.50 0.83 13.93
N VAL A 147 7.51 -0.07 13.98
CA VAL A 147 6.85 -0.69 12.83
C VAL A 147 5.35 -0.47 12.99
N LEU A 148 4.70 -0.06 11.91
CA LEU A 148 3.26 0.14 11.89
C LEU A 148 2.58 -1.23 11.75
N THR A 149 1.57 -1.48 12.59
CA THR A 149 0.82 -2.73 12.54
C THR A 149 -0.68 -2.48 12.50
N ALA A 150 -1.39 -3.40 11.84
CA ALA A 150 -2.83 -3.49 11.84
C ALA A 150 -3.27 -4.93 12.10
N THR A 151 -4.26 -5.12 12.99
CA THR A 151 -5.02 -6.36 13.09
C THR A 151 -6.40 -6.13 12.51
N CYS A 152 -6.69 -6.80 11.40
CA CYS A 152 -7.94 -6.69 10.68
C CYS A 152 -8.80 -7.93 10.96
N LEU A 153 -10.06 -7.73 11.33
CA LEU A 153 -11.02 -8.79 11.59
C LEU A 153 -12.27 -8.58 10.73
N ALA A 154 -12.73 -9.65 10.09
CA ALA A 154 -13.98 -9.65 9.35
C ALA A 154 -14.71 -10.98 9.52
N GLN A 155 -16.04 -10.92 9.56
CA GLN A 155 -16.86 -12.13 9.41
C GLN A 155 -16.95 -12.49 7.94
N ILE A 156 -17.01 -13.79 7.66
CA ILE A 156 -17.16 -14.33 6.30
C ILE A 156 -18.41 -15.20 6.19
N PRO A 157 -19.05 -15.28 5.01
CA PRO A 157 -20.22 -16.14 4.82
C PRO A 157 -19.88 -17.62 5.03
N GLU A 158 -20.82 -18.38 5.61
CA GLU A 158 -20.65 -19.83 5.85
C GLU A 158 -20.40 -20.65 4.58
N ALA A 159 -20.84 -20.15 3.42
CA ALA A 159 -20.66 -20.80 2.14
C ALA A 159 -19.21 -20.75 1.63
N ILE A 160 -18.35 -19.90 2.21
CA ILE A 160 -16.98 -19.67 1.78
C ILE A 160 -16.04 -20.51 2.64
N SER A 161 -15.20 -21.32 2.00
CA SER A 161 -14.21 -22.18 2.67
C SER A 161 -12.92 -21.42 2.98
N GLU A 162 -12.11 -21.94 3.90
CA GLU A 162 -10.74 -21.42 4.12
C GLU A 162 -9.90 -21.39 2.83
N ALA A 163 -10.06 -22.39 1.96
CA ALA A 163 -9.37 -22.45 0.67
C ALA A 163 -9.76 -21.28 -0.23
N ASP A 164 -11.06 -20.95 -0.33
CA ASP A 164 -11.53 -19.81 -1.12
C ASP A 164 -10.95 -18.49 -0.60
N ILE A 165 -10.85 -18.33 0.74
CA ILE A 165 -10.21 -17.16 1.34
C ILE A 165 -8.72 -17.12 0.96
N HIS A 166 -8.01 -18.24 1.04
CA HIS A 166 -6.62 -18.29 0.62
C HIS A 166 -6.43 -17.94 -0.86
N ASP A 167 -7.28 -18.46 -1.75
CA ASP A 167 -7.22 -18.20 -3.18
C ASP A 167 -7.39 -16.70 -3.47
N VAL A 168 -8.32 -16.02 -2.80
CA VAL A 168 -8.53 -14.56 -2.95
C VAL A 168 -7.29 -13.75 -2.55
N TYR A 169 -6.59 -14.11 -1.47
CA TYR A 169 -5.35 -13.43 -1.09
C TYR A 169 -4.19 -13.79 -2.02
N SER A 170 -4.09 -15.05 -2.43
CA SER A 170 -3.06 -15.52 -3.36
C SER A 170 -3.18 -14.86 -4.73
N GLU A 171 -4.41 -14.66 -5.24
CA GLU A 171 -4.65 -13.91 -6.47
C GLU A 171 -4.12 -12.47 -6.39
N CYS A 172 -4.26 -11.82 -5.22
CA CYS A 172 -3.80 -10.45 -5.01
C CYS A 172 -2.28 -10.35 -4.78
N TYR A 173 -1.68 -11.28 -4.02
CA TYR A 173 -0.34 -11.05 -3.43
C TYR A 173 0.72 -12.10 -3.77
N ASP A 174 0.40 -13.26 -4.34
CA ASP A 174 1.44 -14.29 -4.62
C ASP A 174 2.51 -13.80 -5.60
N ARG A 175 2.16 -12.84 -6.46
CA ARG A 175 3.09 -12.22 -7.42
C ARG A 175 3.66 -10.89 -6.93
N SER A 176 3.27 -10.43 -5.74
CA SER A 176 3.76 -9.17 -5.19
C SER A 176 5.15 -9.34 -4.57
N PHE A 177 6.05 -8.41 -4.90
CA PHE A 177 7.34 -8.29 -4.23
C PHE A 177 7.25 -7.50 -2.91
N PHE A 178 6.19 -6.70 -2.77
CA PHE A 178 6.02 -5.70 -1.71
C PHE A 178 4.96 -6.07 -0.67
N VAL A 179 4.21 -7.15 -0.87
CA VAL A 179 3.28 -7.70 0.12
C VAL A 179 3.54 -9.18 0.25
N ARG A 180 3.93 -9.64 1.45
CA ARG A 180 4.46 -10.99 1.66
C ARG A 180 3.67 -11.73 2.72
N ARG A 181 3.23 -12.94 2.41
CA ARG A 181 2.64 -13.84 3.40
C ARG A 181 3.74 -14.45 4.27
N VAL A 182 3.59 -14.36 5.59
CA VAL A 182 4.52 -14.92 6.58
C VAL A 182 3.77 -15.62 7.71
N SER A 183 4.49 -16.32 8.58
CA SER A 183 3.92 -16.84 9.83
C SER A 183 3.69 -15.71 10.84
N GLU A 184 2.82 -15.95 11.81
CA GLU A 184 2.41 -14.95 12.80
C GLU A 184 3.62 -14.38 13.58
N GLU A 185 4.56 -15.24 13.94
CA GLU A 185 5.77 -14.89 14.71
C GLU A 185 6.73 -13.99 13.92
N ARG A 186 6.59 -13.97 12.59
CA ARG A 186 7.49 -13.26 11.68
C ARG A 186 6.86 -12.02 11.06
N VAL A 187 5.63 -11.65 11.47
CA VAL A 187 4.91 -10.54 10.85
C VAL A 187 5.72 -9.24 10.94
N THR A 188 6.46 -9.01 12.03
CA THR A 188 7.28 -7.80 12.20
C THR A 188 8.73 -7.94 11.74
N ASP A 189 9.15 -9.10 11.21
CA ASP A 189 10.56 -9.38 10.92
C ASP A 189 11.08 -8.62 9.70
N GLY A 190 12.24 -7.98 9.87
CA GLY A 190 13.02 -7.43 8.75
C GLY A 190 12.33 -6.29 7.99
N LEU A 191 11.38 -5.61 8.62
CA LEU A 191 10.61 -4.55 7.98
C LEU A 191 11.33 -3.20 7.97
N LEU A 192 12.15 -2.90 8.98
CA LEU A 192 12.75 -1.57 9.12
C LEU A 192 13.60 -1.18 7.90
N GLY A 193 13.24 -0.06 7.27
CA GLY A 193 13.85 0.43 6.02
C GLY A 193 13.50 -0.39 4.77
N ALA A 194 12.60 -1.37 4.86
CA ALA A 194 12.22 -2.22 3.75
C ALA A 194 10.99 -1.68 2.99
N PRO A 195 10.93 -1.83 1.66
CA PRO A 195 9.83 -1.33 0.85
C PRO A 195 8.60 -2.25 0.87
N PHE A 196 8.63 -3.33 1.65
CA PHE A 196 7.57 -4.34 1.69
C PHE A 196 6.81 -4.36 3.02
N ALA A 197 5.61 -4.91 2.97
CA ALA A 197 4.81 -5.29 4.11
C ALA A 197 4.77 -6.81 4.24
N ASN A 198 4.64 -7.27 5.48
CA ASN A 198 4.35 -8.65 5.81
C ASN A 198 2.91 -8.77 6.28
N TYR A 199 2.24 -9.87 5.92
CA TYR A 199 0.93 -10.21 6.48
C TYR A 199 0.86 -11.67 6.89
N CYS A 200 0.05 -11.94 7.91
CA CYS A 200 -0.34 -13.28 8.34
C CYS A 200 -1.88 -13.37 8.29
N LEU A 201 -2.39 -14.45 7.70
CA LEU A 201 -3.82 -14.69 7.50
C LEU A 201 -4.22 -15.93 8.29
N ARG A 202 -5.26 -15.80 9.14
CA ARG A 202 -5.86 -16.88 9.91
C ARG A 202 -7.37 -16.93 9.63
N VAL A 203 -7.87 -18.12 9.36
CA VAL A 203 -9.31 -18.37 9.22
C VAL A 203 -9.76 -19.21 10.40
N THR A 204 -10.81 -18.78 11.08
CA THR A 204 -11.43 -19.57 12.16
C THR A 204 -12.73 -20.16 11.64
N GLU A 205 -12.78 -21.49 11.57
CA GLU A 205 -13.97 -22.24 11.14
C GLU A 205 -14.85 -22.73 12.30
N GLN A 206 -14.42 -22.51 13.56
CA GLN A 206 -15.08 -23.10 14.73
C GLN A 206 -16.26 -22.25 15.23
N GLY A 207 -17.44 -22.87 15.31
CA GLY A 207 -18.66 -22.28 15.85
C GLY A 207 -19.52 -21.57 14.80
N PRO A 208 -20.59 -20.86 15.22
CA PRO A 208 -21.52 -20.18 14.30
C PRO A 208 -20.94 -18.88 13.70
N GLN A 209 -19.67 -18.55 13.97
CA GLN A 209 -19.04 -17.31 13.50
C GLN A 209 -17.72 -17.68 12.81
N ARG A 210 -17.77 -17.77 11.48
CA ARG A 210 -16.55 -17.83 10.67
C ARG A 210 -15.94 -16.45 10.57
N ALA A 211 -14.66 -16.36 10.86
CA ALA A 211 -13.94 -15.09 10.88
C ALA A 211 -12.57 -15.22 10.21
N VAL A 212 -12.17 -14.14 9.57
CA VAL A 212 -10.83 -13.94 9.04
C VAL A 212 -10.13 -12.92 9.92
N GLU A 213 -8.95 -13.28 10.39
CA GLU A 213 -8.00 -12.37 11.04
C GLU A 213 -6.79 -12.19 10.13
N VAL A 214 -6.44 -10.93 9.85
CA VAL A 214 -5.22 -10.59 9.13
C VAL A 214 -4.39 -9.62 9.95
N LYS A 215 -3.18 -10.06 10.31
CA LYS A 215 -2.17 -9.19 10.91
C LYS A 215 -1.27 -8.66 9.81
N VAL A 216 -1.10 -7.36 9.73
CA VAL A 216 -0.25 -6.69 8.73
C VAL A 216 0.76 -5.83 9.45
N ALA A 217 1.99 -5.80 8.96
CA ALA A 217 3.02 -4.90 9.45
C ALA A 217 3.86 -4.32 8.31
N ALA A 218 4.24 -3.05 8.46
CA ALA A 218 5.10 -2.36 7.51
C ALA A 218 5.94 -1.28 8.20
N ASP A 219 7.08 -0.95 7.59
CA ASP A 219 7.85 0.22 7.97
C ASP A 219 7.11 1.52 7.61
N PRO A 220 7.13 2.54 8.49
CA PRO A 220 6.44 3.81 8.28
C PRO A 220 6.97 4.63 7.10
N ASP A 221 8.23 4.44 6.71
CA ASP A 221 8.86 5.07 5.55
C ASP A 221 8.95 4.12 4.34
N GLY A 222 8.77 2.82 4.57
CA GLY A 222 8.70 1.76 3.59
C GLY A 222 7.33 1.65 2.93
N LYS A 223 6.73 0.45 2.97
CA LYS A 223 5.45 0.18 2.30
C LYS A 223 4.31 1.07 2.81
N ALA A 224 4.35 1.54 4.06
CA ALA A 224 3.34 2.44 4.61
C ALA A 224 3.69 3.94 4.43
N GLY A 225 4.68 4.27 3.60
CA GLY A 225 5.17 5.64 3.44
C GLY A 225 5.88 5.90 2.11
N SER A 226 7.08 6.47 2.22
CA SER A 226 7.85 7.02 1.09
C SER A 226 8.14 5.99 0.00
N ALA A 227 8.46 4.73 0.36
CA ALA A 227 8.74 3.71 -0.65
C ALA A 227 7.49 3.37 -1.49
N GLN A 228 6.30 3.40 -0.90
CA GLN A 228 5.07 3.19 -1.67
C GLN A 228 4.76 4.35 -2.64
N LEU A 229 5.16 5.57 -2.28
CA LEU A 229 5.04 6.71 -3.19
C LEU A 229 6.01 6.60 -4.38
N VAL A 230 7.24 6.12 -4.13
CA VAL A 230 8.21 5.87 -5.21
C VAL A 230 7.77 4.68 -6.07
N HIS A 231 7.19 3.63 -5.48
CA HIS A 231 6.58 2.52 -6.21
C HIS A 231 5.48 3.02 -7.16
N LEU A 232 4.61 3.93 -6.69
CA LEU A 232 3.60 4.55 -7.54
C LEU A 232 4.23 5.35 -8.69
N MET A 233 5.24 6.17 -8.40
CA MET A 233 5.97 6.93 -9.43
C MET A 233 6.58 5.99 -10.48
N ASN A 234 7.16 4.86 -10.06
CA ASN A 234 7.73 3.87 -10.98
C ASN A 234 6.68 3.30 -11.93
N VAL A 235 5.53 2.88 -11.41
CA VAL A 235 4.42 2.37 -12.23
C VAL A 235 3.92 3.45 -13.20
N MET A 236 3.67 4.68 -12.71
CA MET A 236 3.25 5.79 -13.56
C MET A 236 4.30 6.12 -14.64
N GLY A 237 5.59 6.06 -14.31
CA GLY A 237 6.71 6.33 -15.20
C GLY A 237 7.02 5.21 -16.19
N GLY A 238 6.38 4.05 -16.06
CA GLY A 238 6.67 2.86 -16.86
C GLY A 238 8.03 2.23 -16.55
N PHE A 239 8.55 2.42 -15.33
CA PHE A 239 9.77 1.78 -14.86
C PHE A 239 9.49 0.41 -14.25
N GLU A 240 10.55 -0.35 -13.99
CA GLU A 240 10.46 -1.52 -13.11
C GLU A 240 9.97 -1.09 -11.72
N GLU A 241 9.01 -1.83 -11.16
CA GLU A 241 8.32 -1.41 -9.94
C GLU A 241 9.25 -1.22 -8.73
N GLY A 242 10.27 -2.08 -8.60
CA GLY A 242 11.28 -2.05 -7.54
C GLY A 242 12.48 -1.16 -7.80
N LEU A 243 12.47 -0.37 -8.87
CA LEU A 243 13.58 0.49 -9.20
C LEU A 243 13.84 1.52 -8.08
N GLY A 244 15.05 1.50 -7.51
CA GLY A 244 15.45 2.43 -6.46
C GLY A 244 14.88 2.15 -5.06
N LEU A 245 14.15 1.03 -4.89
CA LEU A 245 13.54 0.60 -3.63
C LEU A 245 14.33 -0.50 -2.92
#